data_AF-A0A080LUS7-F1
#
_entry.id   AF-A0A080LUS7-F1
#
_cell.length_a   1.000
_cell.length_b   1.000
_cell.length_c   1.000
_cell.angle_alpha   90.00
_cell.angle_beta   90.00
_cell.angle_gamma   90.00
#
_symmetry.space_group_name_H-M   'P 1'
#
loop_
_entity.id
_entity.type
_entity.pdbx_description
1 polymer ?
#
loop_
_entity_poly.entity_id
_entity_poly.type
_entity_poly.pdbx_seq_one_letter_code
_entity_poly.pdbx_strand_id
1 'polypeptide(L)'
;MTDLRQQLIDSARRMQAAGLNRGTAGNLSVRVGEAGTGNDGDFLITPTGMAYDELVAADIVHMHHEGSCQGRRRPSSEWRFHRDLYAARADAGAILHAHSPFATSIACLRRDGIELETLCEQYWRACQLGQPVLLDATEMATVLDKFASYGQQP
;
A
#
# COMPACT_ATOMS: atom_id res chain seq x y z
N MET A 1 19.32 18.03 9.65
CA MET A 1 19.11 17.00 8.62
C MET A 1 17.95 16.14 9.06
N THR A 2 16.98 15.90 8.19
CA THR A 2 15.79 15.13 8.55
C THR A 2 16.15 13.65 8.63
N ASP A 3 15.78 12.97 9.72
CA ASP A 3 16.05 11.54 9.88
C ASP A 3 15.05 10.71 9.05
N LEU A 4 15.53 10.19 7.91
CA LEU A 4 14.74 9.36 7.00
C LEU A 4 14.22 8.08 7.67
N ARG A 5 14.93 7.54 8.67
CA ARG A 5 14.49 6.34 9.40
C ARG A 5 13.23 6.65 10.18
N GLN A 6 13.20 7.79 10.87
CA GLN A 6 12.02 8.24 11.61
C GLN A 6 10.84 8.53 10.67
N GLN A 7 11.08 9.18 9.53
CA GLN A 7 10.02 9.42 8.53
C GLN A 7 9.40 8.13 7.98
N LEU A 8 10.23 7.10 7.76
CA LEU A 8 9.76 5.79 7.32
C LEU A 8 8.85 5.15 8.37
N ILE A 9 9.23 5.23 9.65
CA ILE A 9 8.45 4.71 10.79
C ILE A 9 7.11 5.46 10.92
N ASP A 10 7.14 6.79 10.86
CA ASP A 10 5.94 7.61 10.95
C ASP A 10 4.97 7.30 9.79
N SER A 11 5.51 7.06 8.60
CA SER A 11 4.73 6.65 7.43
C SER A 11 4.13 5.26 7.61
N ALA A 12 4.89 4.30 8.15
CA ALA A 12 4.40 2.95 8.44
C ALA A 12 3.23 2.98 9.44
N ARG A 13 3.36 3.76 10.52
CA ARG A 13 2.28 3.95 11.50
C ARG A 13 1.03 4.59 10.89
N ARG A 14 1.20 5.57 10.00
CA ARG A 14 0.08 6.18 9.25
C ARG A 14 -0.61 5.17 8.34
N MET A 15 0.14 4.28 7.66
CA MET A 15 -0.47 3.20 6.87
C MET A 15 -1.32 2.25 7.72
N GLN A 16 -0.82 1.88 8.90
CA GLN A 16 -1.55 1.02 9.83
C GLN A 16 -2.82 1.72 10.32
N ALA A 17 -2.73 2.99 10.72
CA ALA A 17 -3.89 3.79 11.15
C ALA A 17 -4.93 3.96 10.03
N ALA A 18 -4.49 4.04 8.77
CA ALA A 18 -5.37 4.11 7.60
C ALA A 18 -5.98 2.75 7.20
N GLY A 19 -5.65 1.66 7.91
CA GLY A 19 -6.18 0.33 7.61
C GLY A 19 -5.62 -0.31 6.34
N LEU A 20 -4.49 0.20 5.81
CA LEU A 20 -3.86 -0.32 4.60
C LEU A 20 -3.13 -1.65 4.84
N ASN A 21 -2.77 -1.96 6.08
CA ASN A 21 -2.12 -3.20 6.50
C ASN A 21 -2.79 -3.76 7.77
N ARG A 22 -2.69 -5.08 7.96
CA ARG A 22 -3.06 -5.75 9.22
C ARG A 22 -1.85 -6.50 9.78
N GLY A 23 -1.61 -6.36 11.08
CA GLY A 23 -0.49 -7.01 11.76
C GLY A 23 0.86 -6.54 11.21
N THR A 24 1.73 -7.48 10.85
CA THR A 24 3.09 -7.23 10.33
C THR A 24 3.19 -7.28 8.81
N ALA A 25 2.04 -7.29 8.11
CA ALA A 25 1.99 -7.28 6.65
C ALA A 25 2.38 -5.90 6.08
N GLY A 26 2.91 -5.92 4.85
CA GLY A 26 3.41 -4.72 4.16
C GLY A 26 4.80 -4.29 4.60
N ASN A 27 5.41 -3.40 3.81
CA ASN A 27 6.73 -2.84 4.09
C ASN A 27 6.96 -1.56 3.32
N LEU A 28 7.92 -0.77 3.80
CA LEU A 28 8.24 0.53 3.24
C LEU A 28 9.73 0.62 3.01
N SER A 29 10.13 1.28 1.92
CA SER A 29 11.50 1.72 1.73
C SER A 29 11.59 3.14 1.21
N VAL A 30 12.74 3.77 1.43
CA VAL A 30 13.11 5.07 0.87
C VAL A 30 14.51 4.99 0.28
N ARG A 31 14.67 5.49 -0.94
CA ARG A 31 15.97 5.55 -1.61
C ARG A 31 16.90 6.48 -0.82
N VAL A 32 18.17 6.10 -0.72
CA VAL A 32 19.24 6.92 -0.16
C VAL A 32 20.41 6.94 -1.13
N GLY A 33 21.32 7.88 -0.95
CA GLY A 33 22.41 8.10 -1.89
C GLY A 33 22.04 9.09 -2.99
N GLU A 34 23.05 9.68 -3.60
CA GLU A 34 22.88 10.66 -4.67
C GLU A 34 22.98 9.98 -6.02
N ALA A 35 22.11 10.37 -6.96
CA ALA A 35 22.12 9.82 -8.31
C ALA A 35 23.51 9.99 -8.95
N GLY A 36 24.02 8.93 -9.58
CA GLY A 36 25.35 8.94 -10.20
C GLY A 36 26.54 8.82 -9.23
N THR A 37 26.30 8.55 -7.95
CA THR A 37 27.37 8.20 -6.99
C THR A 37 27.46 6.68 -6.77
N GLY A 38 28.52 6.20 -6.11
CA GLY A 38 28.72 4.76 -5.87
C GLY A 38 27.70 4.10 -4.94
N ASN A 39 26.75 4.85 -4.38
CA ASN A 39 25.62 4.35 -3.61
C ASN A 39 24.26 4.64 -4.28
N ASP A 40 24.26 4.97 -5.58
CA ASP A 40 23.02 5.15 -6.34
C ASP A 40 22.23 3.84 -6.39
N GLY A 41 21.03 3.87 -5.81
CA GLY A 41 20.17 2.69 -5.67
C GLY A 41 20.21 2.02 -4.31
N ASP A 42 21.00 2.52 -3.35
CA ASP A 42 20.87 2.15 -1.95
C ASP A 42 19.53 2.62 -1.38
N PHE A 43 19.02 1.93 -0.35
CA PHE A 43 17.75 2.29 0.28
C PHE A 43 17.65 1.84 1.72
N LEU A 44 16.83 2.54 2.50
CA LEU A 44 16.42 2.13 3.83
C LEU A 44 15.10 1.36 3.74
N ILE A 45 14.96 0.23 4.43
CA ILE A 45 13.75 -0.60 4.41
C ILE A 45 13.34 -1.05 5.82
N THR A 46 12.04 -1.22 6.05
CA THR A 46 11.51 -1.84 7.27
C THR A 46 12.04 -3.27 7.47
N PRO A 47 12.29 -3.70 8.72
CA PRO A 47 12.70 -5.08 9.00
C PRO A 47 11.55 -6.07 8.79
N THR A 48 11.89 -7.35 8.67
CA THR A 48 10.87 -8.42 8.61
C THR A 48 10.22 -8.68 9.96
N GLY A 49 8.90 -8.95 9.95
CA GLY A 49 8.18 -9.55 11.07
C GLY A 49 8.00 -8.68 12.32
N MET A 50 8.04 -7.35 12.19
CA MET A 50 7.93 -6.43 13.33
C MET A 50 6.68 -5.55 13.21
N ALA A 51 5.98 -5.33 14.32
CA ALA A 51 4.84 -4.41 14.37
C ALA A 51 5.33 -2.96 14.22
N TYR A 52 4.62 -2.12 13.47
CA TYR A 52 5.09 -0.76 13.19
C TYR A 52 5.08 0.15 14.42
N ASP A 53 4.22 -0.13 15.41
CA ASP A 53 4.19 0.63 16.66
C ASP A 53 5.48 0.43 17.49
N GLU A 54 6.13 -0.73 17.37
CA GLU A 54 7.35 -1.09 18.09
C GLU A 54 8.64 -0.63 17.39
N LEU A 55 8.56 -0.18 16.13
CA LEU A 55 9.74 0.21 15.37
C LEU A 55 10.44 1.43 16.00
N VAL A 56 11.77 1.33 16.09
CA VAL A 56 12.66 2.47 16.32
C VAL A 56 13.67 2.63 15.19
N ALA A 57 14.28 3.80 15.04
CA ALA A 57 15.17 4.12 13.92
C ALA A 57 16.31 3.11 13.73
N ALA A 58 16.83 2.54 14.82
CA ALA A 58 17.88 1.51 14.81
C ALA A 58 17.44 0.15 14.23
N ASP A 59 16.13 -0.11 14.10
CA ASP A 59 15.61 -1.32 13.45
C ASP A 59 15.52 -1.23 11.93
N ILE A 60 15.52 -0.02 11.37
CA ILE A 60 15.49 0.18 9.93
C ILE A 60 16.78 -0.37 9.31
N VAL A 61 16.67 -1.10 8.21
CA VAL A 61 17.79 -1.79 7.57
C VAL A 61 18.26 -0.99 6.37
N HIS A 62 19.57 -0.76 6.25
CA HIS A 62 20.17 -0.23 5.03
C HIS A 62 20.41 -1.39 4.08
N MET A 63 19.87 -1.29 2.88
CA MET A 63 20.11 -2.20 1.77
C MET A 63 21.00 -1.51 0.73
N HIS A 64 22.08 -2.18 0.34
CA HIS A 64 22.91 -1.74 -0.76
C HIS A 64 22.34 -2.23 -2.09
N HIS A 65 22.57 -1.48 -3.16
CA HIS A 65 22.06 -1.79 -4.50
C HIS A 65 22.51 -3.19 -5.00
N GLU A 66 23.70 -3.67 -4.62
CA GLU A 66 24.16 -5.03 -4.96
C GLU A 66 23.46 -6.16 -4.17
N GLY A 67 22.68 -5.81 -3.15
CA GLY A 67 21.89 -6.75 -2.35
C GLY A 67 22.50 -7.16 -1.02
N SER A 68 23.61 -6.54 -0.61
CA SER A 68 24.14 -6.65 0.75
C SER A 68 23.35 -5.73 1.71
N CYS A 69 23.41 -5.96 3.03
CA CYS A 69 22.63 -5.18 4.00
C CYS A 69 23.41 -4.86 5.28
N GLN A 70 23.10 -3.72 5.89
CA GLN A 70 23.64 -3.26 7.16
C GLN A 70 22.52 -2.89 8.15
N GLY A 71 22.64 -3.37 9.38
CA GLY A 71 21.71 -3.08 10.47
C GLY A 71 21.66 -4.21 11.50
N ARG A 72 20.94 -3.98 12.62
CA ARG A 72 20.79 -4.99 13.68
C ARG A 72 19.69 -6.02 13.40
N ARG A 73 18.86 -5.77 12.39
CA ARG A 73 17.71 -6.60 12.00
C ARG A 73 17.90 -7.15 10.59
N ARG A 74 17.12 -8.19 10.27
CA ARG A 74 16.98 -8.67 8.90
C ARG A 74 16.02 -7.77 8.13
N PRO A 75 16.30 -7.44 6.86
CA PRO A 75 15.39 -6.65 6.03
C PRO A 75 14.08 -7.39 5.79
N SER A 76 13.04 -6.68 5.32
CA SER A 76 11.83 -7.30 4.76
C SER A 76 12.19 -8.43 3.78
N SER A 77 11.43 -9.53 3.79
CA SER A 77 11.59 -10.62 2.81
C SER A 77 11.39 -10.15 1.36
N GLU A 78 10.70 -9.03 1.15
CA GLU A 78 10.36 -8.47 -0.16
C GLU A 78 11.36 -7.41 -0.64
N TRP A 79 12.53 -7.27 -0.01
CA TRP A 79 13.51 -6.24 -0.37
C TRP A 79 13.95 -6.29 -1.85
N ARG A 80 13.96 -7.47 -2.48
CA ARG A 80 14.32 -7.63 -3.90
C ARG A 80 13.37 -6.88 -4.82
N PHE A 81 12.07 -6.90 -4.50
CA PHE A 81 11.06 -6.15 -5.22
C PHE A 81 11.33 -4.63 -5.17
N HIS A 82 11.71 -4.11 -4.00
CA HIS A 82 12.05 -2.69 -3.84
C HIS A 82 13.32 -2.32 -4.63
N ARG A 83 14.36 -3.15 -4.54
CA ARG A 83 15.61 -2.95 -5.31
C ARG A 83 15.34 -2.89 -6.81
N ASP A 84 14.62 -3.89 -7.33
CA ASP A 84 14.39 -4.02 -8.77
C ASP A 84 13.52 -2.86 -9.29
N LEU A 85 12.56 -2.38 -8.50
CA LEU A 85 11.81 -1.16 -8.79
C LEU A 85 12.70 0.08 -8.81
N TYR A 86 13.58 0.26 -7.81
CA TYR A 86 14.51 1.39 -7.81
C TYR A 86 15.48 1.35 -9.00
N ALA A 87 15.93 0.16 -9.41
CA ALA A 87 16.77 0.00 -10.60
C ALA A 87 16.01 0.37 -11.89
N ALA A 88 14.74 -0.01 -11.99
CA ALA A 88 13.91 0.27 -13.16
C ALA A 88 13.35 1.71 -13.20
N ARG A 89 13.25 2.38 -12.05
CA ARG A 89 12.59 3.69 -11.88
C ARG A 89 13.47 4.66 -11.10
N ALA A 90 14.30 5.40 -11.84
CA ALA A 90 15.16 6.45 -11.28
C ALA A 90 14.36 7.59 -10.62
N ASP A 91 13.11 7.81 -11.04
CA ASP A 91 12.19 8.80 -10.47
C ASP A 91 11.55 8.36 -9.13
N ALA A 92 11.63 7.07 -8.79
CA ALA A 92 11.09 6.56 -7.54
C ALA A 92 12.01 6.89 -6.35
N GLY A 93 11.52 7.74 -5.45
CA GLY A 93 12.20 8.09 -4.19
C GLY A 93 11.78 7.24 -2.98
N ALA A 94 10.58 6.65 -3.01
CA ALA A 94 10.08 5.78 -1.95
C ALA A 94 9.15 4.70 -2.53
N ILE A 95 9.08 3.55 -1.88
CA ILE A 95 8.22 2.43 -2.26
C ILE A 95 7.44 1.94 -1.05
N LEU A 96 6.14 1.75 -1.25
CA LEU A 96 5.19 1.26 -0.28
C LEU A 96 4.59 -0.06 -0.77
N HIS A 97 4.72 -1.13 0.00
CA HIS A 97 3.98 -2.36 -0.21
C HIS A 97 2.92 -2.51 0.88
N ALA A 98 1.67 -2.68 0.47
CA ALA A 98 0.53 -2.74 1.37
C ALA A 98 -0.45 -3.86 0.99
N HIS A 99 -1.19 -4.37 1.97
CA HIS A 99 -2.22 -5.39 1.81
C HIS A 99 -3.59 -4.77 2.05
N SER A 100 -3.88 -3.67 1.34
CA SER A 100 -5.16 -2.98 1.44
C SER A 100 -6.28 -3.95 1.04
N PRO A 101 -7.30 -4.20 1.90
CA PRO A 101 -8.31 -5.24 1.67
C PRO A 101 -8.98 -5.16 0.29
N PHE A 102 -9.27 -3.94 -0.18
CA PHE A 102 -9.87 -3.71 -1.49
C PHE A 102 -8.89 -3.99 -2.64
N ALA A 103 -7.66 -3.45 -2.58
CA ALA A 103 -6.65 -3.69 -3.60
C ALA A 103 -6.25 -5.18 -3.69
N THR A 104 -6.14 -5.85 -2.53
CA THR A 104 -5.87 -7.29 -2.47
C THR A 104 -7.02 -8.09 -3.08
N SER A 105 -8.27 -7.68 -2.84
CA SER A 105 -9.44 -8.30 -3.46
C SER A 105 -9.41 -8.16 -4.99
N ILE A 106 -9.05 -6.99 -5.54
CA ILE A 106 -8.83 -6.80 -6.99
C ILE A 106 -7.74 -7.73 -7.52
N ALA A 107 -6.58 -7.74 -6.85
CA ALA A 107 -5.44 -8.55 -7.25
C ALA A 107 -5.79 -10.05 -7.31
N CYS A 108 -6.55 -10.53 -6.32
CA CYS A 108 -7.06 -11.91 -6.30
C CYS A 108 -8.08 -12.19 -7.41
N LEU A 109 -8.93 -11.21 -7.76
CA LEU A 109 -9.94 -11.34 -8.81
C LEU A 109 -9.38 -11.19 -10.24
N ARG A 110 -8.13 -10.71 -10.39
CA ARG A 110 -7.46 -10.46 -11.68
C ARG A 110 -8.33 -9.62 -12.65
N ARG A 111 -9.08 -8.65 -12.12
CA ARG A 111 -9.89 -7.71 -12.92
C ARG A 111 -9.19 -6.37 -13.07
N ASP A 112 -9.56 -5.62 -14.10
CA ASP A 112 -9.08 -4.25 -14.32
C ASP A 112 -9.45 -3.36 -13.12
N GLY A 113 -8.44 -2.78 -12.46
CA GLY A 113 -8.60 -2.12 -11.16
C GLY A 113 -9.43 -0.84 -11.16
N ILE A 114 -9.68 -0.24 -12.33
CA ILE A 114 -10.32 1.07 -12.49
C ILE A 114 -11.78 1.07 -12.01
N GLU A 115 -12.54 0.02 -12.32
CA GLU A 115 -13.96 -0.06 -11.92
C GLU A 115 -14.10 -0.19 -10.40
N LEU A 116 -13.23 -0.96 -9.74
CA LEU A 116 -13.30 -1.07 -8.29
C LEU A 116 -12.77 0.18 -7.59
N GLU A 117 -11.72 0.84 -8.09
CA GLU A 117 -11.29 2.14 -7.56
C GLU A 117 -12.44 3.16 -7.58
N THR A 118 -13.20 3.19 -8.67
CA THR A 118 -14.39 4.03 -8.80
C THR A 118 -15.47 3.65 -7.78
N LEU A 119 -15.77 2.37 -7.62
CA LEU A 119 -16.76 1.89 -6.64
C LEU A 119 -16.31 2.13 -5.19
N CYS A 120 -15.02 1.97 -4.89
CA CYS A 120 -14.44 2.27 -3.58
C CYS A 120 -14.51 3.78 -3.27
N GLU A 121 -14.23 4.65 -4.25
CA GLU A 121 -14.38 6.08 -4.10
C GLU A 121 -15.85 6.46 -3.86
N GLN A 122 -16.79 5.90 -4.63
CA GLN A 122 -18.23 6.11 -4.43
C GLN A 122 -18.67 5.67 -3.04
N TYR A 123 -18.24 4.50 -2.59
CA TYR A 123 -18.53 3.98 -1.26
C TYR A 123 -17.94 4.88 -0.16
N TRP A 124 -16.68 5.29 -0.28
CA TRP A 124 -16.05 6.21 0.68
C TRP A 124 -16.77 7.55 0.76
N ARG A 125 -17.18 8.13 -0.38
CA ARG A 125 -17.97 9.37 -0.43
C ARG A 125 -19.33 9.19 0.24
N ALA A 126 -20.00 8.05 0.00
CA ALA A 126 -21.26 7.72 0.66
C ALA A 126 -21.09 7.61 2.18
N CYS A 127 -20.00 7.01 2.65
CA CYS A 127 -19.67 6.93 4.08
C CYS A 127 -19.52 8.30 4.76
N GLN A 128 -19.15 9.36 4.03
CA GLN A 128 -19.10 10.72 4.59
C GLN A 128 -20.49 11.27 4.93
N LEU A 129 -21.55 10.72 4.34
CA LEU A 129 -22.95 11.10 4.57
C LEU A 129 -23.66 10.18 5.58
N GLY A 130 -23.01 9.10 6.01
CA GLY A 130 -23.56 8.07 6.90
C GLY A 130 -23.21 6.66 6.43
N GLN A 131 -23.54 5.64 7.23
CA GLN A 131 -23.26 4.25 6.87
C GLN A 131 -24.14 3.82 5.68
N PRO A 132 -23.57 3.41 4.53
CA PRO A 132 -24.35 2.94 3.40
C PRO A 132 -25.05 1.63 3.76
N VAL A 133 -26.35 1.55 3.50
CA VAL A 133 -27.11 0.30 3.60
C VAL A 133 -26.89 -0.49 2.32
N LEU A 134 -26.31 -1.69 2.45
CA LEU A 134 -26.12 -2.59 1.34
C LEU A 134 -27.40 -3.39 1.14
N LEU A 135 -27.92 -3.40 -0.08
CA LEU A 135 -29.05 -4.24 -0.46
C LEU A 135 -28.59 -5.69 -0.53
N ASP A 136 -29.38 -6.59 0.05
CA ASP A 136 -29.17 -8.01 -0.12
C ASP A 136 -29.57 -8.49 -1.53
N ALA A 137 -29.35 -9.77 -1.83
CA ALA A 137 -29.63 -10.32 -3.16
C ALA A 137 -31.13 -10.25 -3.53
N THR A 138 -32.03 -10.38 -2.56
CA THR A 138 -33.48 -10.33 -2.77
C THR A 138 -33.94 -8.90 -3.01
N GLU A 139 -33.42 -7.95 -2.24
CA GLU A 139 -33.67 -6.52 -2.42
C GLU A 139 -33.11 -6.03 -3.76
N MET A 140 -31.90 -6.46 -4.14
CA MET A 140 -31.30 -6.12 -5.42
C MET A 140 -32.12 -6.66 -6.60
N ALA A 141 -32.60 -7.91 -6.52
CA ALA A 141 -33.47 -8.48 -7.55
C ALA A 141 -34.78 -7.66 -7.72
N THR A 142 -35.35 -7.19 -6.60
CA THR A 142 -36.54 -6.33 -6.61
C THR A 142 -36.27 -4.98 -7.30
N VAL A 143 -35.10 -4.40 -7.07
CA VAL A 143 -34.67 -3.16 -7.75
C VAL A 143 -34.53 -3.40 -9.24
N LEU A 144 -33.84 -4.47 -9.66
CA LEU A 144 -33.64 -4.79 -11.07
C LEU A 144 -34.95 -4.98 -11.83
N ASP A 145 -35.93 -5.66 -11.22
CA ASP A 145 -37.27 -5.85 -11.80
C ASP A 145 -37.98 -4.50 -12.03
N LYS A 146 -37.94 -3.60 -11.03
CA LYS A 146 -38.50 -2.24 -11.17
C LYS A 146 -37.79 -1.39 -12.21
N PHE A 147 -36.49 -1.61 -12.40
CA PHE A 147 -35.70 -0.88 -13.40
C PHE A 147 -35.94 -1.38 -14.83
N ALA A 148 -36.50 -2.58 -15.02
CA ALA A 148 -36.71 -3.16 -16.35
C ALA A 148 -37.58 -2.30 -17.29
N SER A 149 -38.51 -1.51 -16.72
CA SER A 149 -39.37 -0.58 -17.47
C SER A 149 -39.05 0.91 -17.20
N TYR A 150 -38.02 1.20 -16.41
CA TYR A 150 -37.70 2.55 -15.99
C TYR A 150 -37.14 3.39 -17.14
N GLY A 151 -37.76 4.52 -17.43
CA GLY A 151 -37.35 5.44 -18.50
C GLY A 151 -37.93 5.14 -19.89
N GLN A 152 -38.74 4.09 -20.04
CA GLN A 152 -39.55 3.88 -21.24
C GLN A 152 -40.77 4.81 -21.16
N GLN A 153 -40.81 5.86 -21.98
CA GLN A 153 -42.03 6.65 -22.21
C GLN A 153 -42.92 5.93 -23.25
N PRO A 154 -44.27 6.09 -23.17
CA PRO A 154 -45.21 5.37 -24.01
C PRO A 154 -45.04 5.60 -25.51
#